data_AF-A3TYC2-F1
#
_entry.id   AF-A3TYC2-F1
#
_cell.length_a   1.000
_cell.length_b   1.000
_cell.length_c   1.000
_cell.angle_alpha   90.00
_cell.angle_beta   90.00
_cell.angle_gamma   90.00
#
_symmetry.space_group_name_H-M   'P 1'
#
loop_
_entity.id
_entity.type
_entity.pdbx_description
1 polymer ?
#
loop_
_entity_poly.entity_id
_entity_poly.type
_entity_poly.pdbx_seq_one_letter_code
_entity_poly.pdbx_strand_id
1 'polypeptide(L)'
;MNDGIQNGLPTEDHEIILIGVGEENYFLYRGEEYLSQLLLADGTYPTPVCCLRFANVLDVKLMLGESVSVANNWAVHPEVVARLRKDEKLIETEA
;
A
#
# COMPACT_ATOMS: atom_id res chain seq x y z
N MET A 1 35.81 -7.88 -2.59
CA MET A 1 35.55 -7.32 -3.93
C MET A 1 34.15 -7.80 -4.31
N ASN A 2 33.03 -7.11 -4.09
CA ASN A 2 32.76 -5.73 -3.74
C ASN A 2 31.59 -5.67 -2.74
N ASP A 3 31.68 -4.76 -1.78
CA ASP A 3 30.57 -4.12 -1.08
C ASP A 3 29.62 -3.44 -2.08
N GLY A 4 28.31 -3.41 -1.78
CA GLY A 4 27.35 -2.67 -2.58
C GLY A 4 25.90 -2.91 -2.17
N ILE A 5 25.49 -2.27 -1.08
CA ILE A 5 24.10 -2.10 -0.64
C ILE A 5 23.26 -1.61 -1.83
N GLN A 6 22.27 -2.39 -2.27
CA GLN A 6 21.23 -1.91 -3.17
C GLN A 6 19.89 -2.06 -2.47
N ASN A 7 19.52 -0.98 -1.78
CA ASN A 7 18.18 -0.50 -1.45
C ASN A 7 17.05 -1.55 -1.46
N GLY A 8 16.52 -1.84 -0.27
CA GLY A 8 15.19 -2.43 -0.10
C GLY A 8 14.12 -1.46 -0.58
N LEU A 9 13.90 -1.42 -1.89
CA LEU A 9 12.61 -1.08 -2.45
C LEU A 9 11.65 -2.19 -2.00
N PRO A 10 10.39 -1.93 -1.61
CA PRO A 10 9.44 -3.02 -1.45
C PRO A 10 9.35 -3.74 -2.79
N THR A 11 9.97 -4.92 -2.83
CA THR A 11 10.10 -5.76 -4.01
C THR A 11 8.69 -6.06 -4.51
N GLU A 12 8.61 -6.25 -5.82
CA GLU A 12 7.44 -6.61 -6.63
C GLU A 12 6.69 -7.90 -6.19
N ASP A 13 6.93 -8.36 -4.97
CA ASP A 13 6.48 -9.57 -4.30
C ASP A 13 5.20 -9.36 -3.45
N HIS A 14 4.77 -8.12 -3.25
CA HIS A 14 3.53 -7.84 -2.52
C HIS A 14 2.33 -7.87 -3.46
N GLU A 15 1.44 -8.85 -3.25
CA GLU A 15 0.18 -8.98 -4.00
C GLU A 15 -0.81 -7.85 -3.70
N ILE A 16 -0.72 -7.23 -2.51
CA ILE A 16 -1.56 -6.10 -2.10
C ILE A 16 -0.68 -4.91 -1.75
N ILE A 17 -0.92 -3.80 -2.45
CA ILE A 17 -0.21 -2.53 -2.24
C ILE A 17 -1.25 -1.43 -2.00
N LEU A 18 -1.12 -0.78 -0.85
CA LEU A 18 -1.88 0.39 -0.41
C LEU A 18 -1.00 1.64 -0.50
N ILE A 19 -1.62 2.76 -0.82
CA ILE A 19 -1.04 4.09 -0.93
C ILE A 19 -1.76 4.96 0.11
N GLY A 20 -1.08 5.29 1.20
CA GLY A 20 -1.53 6.31 2.14
C GLY A 20 -1.14 7.69 1.62
N VAL A 21 -2.09 8.63 1.55
CA VAL A 21 -1.83 10.03 1.21
C VAL A 21 -2.33 10.94 2.34
N GLY A 22 -1.40 11.64 2.99
CA GLY A 22 -1.72 12.43 4.19
C GLY A 22 -2.01 11.53 5.40
N GLU A 23 -2.91 11.95 6.27
CA GLU A 23 -3.15 11.28 7.57
C GLU A 23 -4.18 10.14 7.51
N GLU A 24 -5.25 10.29 6.71
CA GLU A 24 -6.40 9.36 6.75
C GLU A 24 -6.87 8.87 5.38
N ASN A 25 -6.21 9.25 4.28
CA ASN A 25 -6.58 8.75 2.96
C ASN A 25 -5.73 7.55 2.61
N TYR A 26 -6.37 6.42 2.36
CA TYR A 26 -5.71 5.21 1.88
C TYR A 26 -6.34 4.78 0.57
N PHE A 27 -5.51 4.40 -0.40
CA PHE A 27 -5.94 4.00 -1.73
C PHE A 27 -5.31 2.66 -2.08
N LEU A 28 -6.10 1.74 -2.60
CA LEU A 28 -5.59 0.46 -3.09
C LEU A 28 -4.96 0.65 -4.46
N TYR A 29 -3.67 0.35 -4.56
CA TYR A 29 -2.92 0.40 -5.82
C TYR A 29 -2.86 -0.95 -6.52
N ARG A 30 -2.78 -2.03 -5.75
CA ARG A 30 -2.74 -3.40 -6.28
C ARG A 30 -3.47 -4.35 -5.34
N GLY A 31 -4.10 -5.38 -5.89
CA GLY A 31 -4.87 -6.37 -5.14
C GLY A 31 -6.36 -6.06 -5.09
N GLU A 32 -6.90 -5.38 -6.11
CA GLU A 32 -8.35 -5.09 -6.25
C GLU A 32 -9.20 -6.36 -6.18
N GLU A 33 -8.69 -7.50 -6.66
CA GLU A 33 -9.31 -8.82 -6.54
C GLU A 33 -9.51 -9.26 -5.09
N TYR A 34 -8.62 -8.84 -4.18
CA TYR A 34 -8.66 -9.14 -2.75
C TYR A 34 -9.34 -8.02 -1.94
N LEU A 35 -9.74 -6.89 -2.57
CA LEU A 35 -10.36 -5.74 -1.87
C LEU A 35 -11.59 -6.18 -1.06
N SER A 36 -12.48 -6.95 -1.67
CA SER A 36 -13.69 -7.43 -1.00
C SER A 36 -13.37 -8.25 0.26
N GLN A 37 -12.38 -9.14 0.17
CA GLN A 37 -11.93 -9.96 1.30
C GLN A 37 -11.23 -9.13 2.38
N LEU A 38 -10.47 -8.12 1.95
CA LEU A 38 -9.78 -7.17 2.83
C LEU A 38 -10.78 -6.28 3.58
N LEU A 39 -11.85 -5.82 2.92
CA LEU A 39 -12.94 -5.06 3.54
C LEU A 39 -13.77 -5.91 4.51
N LEU A 40 -14.12 -7.13 4.12
CA LEU A 40 -14.91 -8.04 4.94
C LEU A 40 -14.10 -8.65 6.10
N ALA A 41 -12.76 -8.58 6.04
CA ALA A 41 -11.85 -9.31 6.92
C ALA A 41 -12.19 -10.80 7.03
N ASP A 42 -12.88 -11.33 6.01
CA ASP A 42 -13.41 -12.67 5.92
C ASP A 42 -12.90 -13.25 4.60
N GLY A 43 -11.83 -14.03 4.71
CA GLY A 43 -11.15 -14.61 3.56
C GLY A 43 -9.64 -14.77 3.72
N THR A 44 -9.07 -15.58 2.83
CA THR A 44 -7.62 -15.68 2.63
C THR A 44 -7.21 -14.60 1.63
N TYR A 45 -6.54 -13.56 2.12
CA TYR A 45 -5.85 -12.59 1.29
C TYR A 45 -4.33 -12.76 1.51
N PRO A 46 -3.51 -12.50 0.49
CA PRO A 46 -2.07 -12.58 0.63
C PRO A 46 -1.57 -11.51 1.61
N THR A 47 -0.85 -11.98 2.61
CA THR A 47 -0.19 -11.16 3.64
C THR A 47 1.31 -11.41 3.61
N PRO A 48 2.15 -10.40 3.88
CA PRO A 48 1.82 -9.06 4.36
C PRO A 48 1.28 -8.11 3.29
N VAL A 49 0.46 -7.13 3.71
CA VAL A 49 0.00 -6.02 2.85
C VAL A 49 0.99 -4.87 2.93
N CYS A 50 1.48 -4.37 1.80
CA CYS A 50 2.38 -3.23 1.79
C CYS A 50 1.59 -1.92 1.78
N CYS A 51 1.93 -0.97 2.64
CA CYS A 51 1.31 0.35 2.68
C CYS A 51 2.38 1.43 2.56
N LEU A 52 2.40 2.11 1.41
CA LEU A 52 3.30 3.21 1.13
C LEU A 52 2.66 4.51 1.63
N ARG A 53 3.25 5.14 2.64
CA ARG A 53 2.80 6.45 3.13
C ARG A 53 3.51 7.56 2.36
N PHE A 54 2.71 8.44 1.77
CA PHE A 54 3.15 9.63 1.07
C PHE A 54 2.56 10.86 1.74
N ALA A 55 3.35 11.93 1.81
CA ALA A 55 2.88 13.21 2.33
C ALA A 55 1.76 13.81 1.47
N ASN A 56 1.87 13.68 0.13
CA ASN A 56 0.96 14.30 -0.82
C ASN A 56 0.79 13.47 -2.10
N VAL A 57 -0.27 13.74 -2.86
CA VAL A 57 -0.52 13.11 -4.18
C VAL A 57 0.63 13.38 -5.16
N LEU A 58 1.35 14.51 -5.05
CA LEU A 58 2.51 14.79 -5.90
C LEU A 58 3.62 13.76 -5.72
N ASP A 59 3.91 13.36 -4.48
CA ASP A 59 4.94 12.36 -4.16
C ASP A 59 4.59 10.99 -4.76
N VAL A 60 3.31 10.61 -4.70
CA VAL A 60 2.80 9.41 -5.35
C VAL A 60 3.08 9.44 -6.86
N LYS A 61 2.77 10.56 -7.51
CA LYS A 61 3.02 10.75 -8.95
C LYS A 61 4.52 10.75 -9.29
N LEU A 62 5.35 11.27 -8.40
CA LEU A 62 6.80 11.30 -8.59
C LEU A 62 7.39 9.88 -8.50
N MET A 63 6.94 9.07 -7.55
CA MET A 63 7.44 7.72 -7.30
C MET A 63 6.86 6.67 -8.24
N LEU A 64 5.54 6.67 -8.47
CA LEU A 64 4.86 5.67 -9.30
C LEU A 64 4.70 6.09 -10.77
N GLY A 65 4.94 7.37 -11.08
CA GLY A 65 4.81 7.94 -12.41
C GLY A 65 3.50 8.71 -12.62
N GLU A 66 3.54 9.64 -13.58
CA GLU A 66 2.45 10.58 -13.86
C GLU A 66 1.15 9.90 -14.33
N SER A 67 1.24 8.66 -14.84
CA SER A 67 0.09 7.84 -15.25
C SER A 67 -0.69 7.24 -14.08
N VAL A 68 -0.15 7.26 -12.85
CA VAL A 68 -0.86 6.74 -11.68
C VAL A 68 -1.81 7.80 -11.13
N SER A 69 -3.10 7.50 -11.20
CA SER A 69 -4.17 8.35 -10.67
C SER A 69 -4.78 7.71 -9.44
N VAL A 70 -4.32 8.11 -8.24
CA VAL A 70 -4.96 7.70 -6.96
C VAL A 70 -6.45 8.00 -6.89
N ALA A 71 -6.93 9.00 -7.65
CA ALA A 71 -8.35 9.30 -7.77
C ALA A 71 -9.16 8.21 -8.49
N ASN A 72 -8.50 7.36 -9.29
CA ASN A 72 -9.12 6.24 -9.99
C ASN A 72 -8.94 4.91 -9.22
N ASN A 73 -8.24 4.96 -8.09
CA ASN A 73 -7.98 3.81 -7.25
C ASN A 73 -9.07 3.69 -6.18
N TRP A 74 -9.27 2.48 -5.68
CA TRP A 74 -10.25 2.24 -4.62
C TRP A 74 -9.80 2.91 -3.32
N ALA A 75 -10.60 3.85 -2.83
CA ALA A 75 -10.40 4.40 -1.50
C ALA A 75 -10.69 3.32 -0.45
N VAL A 76 -9.71 3.05 0.40
CA VAL A 76 -9.80 2.12 1.52
C VAL A 76 -10.08 2.92 2.78
N HIS A 77 -11.09 2.48 3.54
CA HIS A 77 -11.40 3.12 4.81
C HIS A 77 -10.23 2.99 5.80
N PRO A 78 -9.86 4.07 6.53
CA PRO A 78 -8.76 4.04 7.49
C PRO A 78 -8.98 3.01 8.60
N GLU A 79 -10.23 2.65 8.92
CA GLU A 79 -10.56 1.57 9.86
C GLU A 79 -10.05 0.19 9.41
N VAL A 80 -10.05 -0.07 8.10
CA VAL A 80 -9.57 -1.34 7.54
C VAL A 80 -8.04 -1.41 7.65
N VAL A 81 -7.37 -0.30 7.35
CA VAL A 81 -5.92 -0.17 7.52
C VAL A 81 -5.54 -0.26 9.00
N ALA A 82 -6.26 0.42 9.89
CA ALA A 82 -6.04 0.35 11.33
C ALA A 82 -6.19 -1.07 11.87
N ARG A 83 -7.15 -1.84 11.35
CA ARG A 83 -7.32 -3.26 11.67
C ARG A 83 -6.13 -4.09 11.20
N LEU A 84 -5.71 -3.95 9.94
CA LEU A 84 -4.56 -4.68 9.40
C LEU A 84 -3.25 -4.34 10.14
N ARG A 85 -3.08 -3.06 10.48
CA ARG A 85 -1.98 -2.55 11.30
C ARG A 85 -1.98 -3.16 12.70
N LYS A 86 -3.16 -3.25 13.32
CA LYS A 86 -3.33 -3.87 14.65
C LYS A 86 -3.04 -5.37 14.63
N ASP A 87 -3.33 -6.04 13.52
CA ASP A 87 -3.08 -7.47 13.33
C ASP A 87 -1.64 -7.77 12.88
N GLU A 88 -0.76 -6.76 12.82
CA GLU A 88 0.63 -6.85 12.32
C GLU A 88 0.74 -7.42 10.89
N LYS A 89 -0.35 -7.34 10.12
CA LYS A 89 -0.45 -7.82 8.73
C LYS A 89 -0.14 -6.75 7.69
N LEU A 90 0.19 -5.54 8.14
CA LEU A 90 0.43 -4.37 7.31
C LEU A 90 1.84 -3.83 7.55
N ILE A 91 2.60 -3.71 6.47
CA ILE A 91 3.95 -3.16 6.46
C ILE A 91 3.86 -1.73 5.97
N GLU A 92 4.09 -0.78 6.87
CA GLU A 92 4.15 0.64 6.56
C GLU A 92 5.54 0.98 6.07
N THR A 93 5.65 1.51 4.85
CA THR A 93 6.88 2.07 4.31
C THR A 93 6.66 3.54 4.03
N GLU A 94 7.49 4.39 4.64
CA GLU A 94 7.51 5.82 4.40
C GLU A 94 8.43 6.08 3.20
N ALA A 95 7.89 6.76 2.18
CA ALA A 95 8.58 7.09 0.93
C ALA A 95 8.93 8.59 0.88
#